data_AF-A0A924NP44-F1
#
_entry.id   AF-A0A924NP44-F1
#
_cell.length_a   1.000
_cell.length_b   1.000
_cell.length_c   1.000
_cell.angle_alpha   90.00
_cell.angle_beta   90.00
_cell.angle_gamma   90.00
#
_symmetry.space_group_name_H-M   'P 1'
#
loop_
_entity.id
_entity.type
_entity.pdbx_description
1 polymer ?
#
loop_
_entity_poly.entity_id
_entity_poly.type
_entity_poly.pdbx_seq_one_letter_code
_entity_poly.pdbx_strand_id
1 'polypeptide(L)' 'MSVITRTQADARPVLGQALVAALTGTAVLLALVVLYAVFLDQGTLLSPVMGKVAGTVNYLHELAHDGRHLLGAPCH' A
#
# COMPACT_ATOMS: atom_id res chain seq x y z
N MET A 1 36.80 -0.88 -29.69
CA MET A 1 36.14 0.16 -28.86
C MET A 1 34.65 0.37 -29.14
N SER A 2 33.94 -0.56 -29.82
CA SER A 2 32.52 -0.41 -30.21
C SER A 2 31.55 -1.28 -29.39
N VAL A 3 32.03 -2.38 -28.82
CA VAL A 3 31.22 -3.35 -28.06
C VAL A 3 30.82 -2.82 -26.67
N ILE A 4 31.67 -2.02 -26.02
CA ILE A 4 31.44 -1.49 -24.66
C ILE A 4 30.32 -0.43 -24.66
N THR A 5 30.15 0.31 -25.75
CA THR A 5 29.15 1.39 -25.84
C THR A 5 27.73 0.87 -26.02
N ARG A 6 27.56 -0.28 -26.69
CA ARG A 6 26.25 -0.89 -26.95
C ARG A 6 25.64 -1.52 -25.69
N THR A 7 26.45 -2.22 -24.89
CA THR A 7 26.01 -2.82 -23.61
C THR A 7 25.58 -1.78 -22.58
N GLN A 8 26.21 -0.61 -22.55
CA GLN A 8 25.83 0.51 -21.68
C GLN A 8 24.50 1.17 -22.11
N ALA A 9 24.24 1.22 -23.42
CA ALA A 9 22.99 1.74 -23.98
C ALA A 9 21.80 0.81 -23.69
N ASP A 10 22.00 -0.52 -23.74
CA ASP A 10 20.98 -1.52 -23.44
C ASP A 10 20.69 -1.66 -21.92
N ALA A 11 21.66 -1.31 -21.05
CA ALA A 11 21.49 -1.40 -19.59
C ALA A 11 20.59 -0.28 -18.98
N ARG A 12 20.59 0.91 -19.57
CA ARG A 12 19.77 2.06 -19.13
C ARG A 12 18.25 1.83 -19.22
N PRO A 13 17.68 1.32 -20.33
CA PRO A 13 16.26 1.04 -20.41
C PRO A 13 15.84 -0.08 -19.45
N VAL A 14 16.70 -1.09 -19.23
CA VAL A 14 16.41 -2.18 -18.28
C VAL A 14 16.36 -1.68 -16.83
N LEU A 15 17.28 -0.80 -16.41
CA LEU A 15 17.22 -0.19 -15.07
C LEU A 15 15.98 0.70 -14.89
N GLY A 16 15.63 1.48 -15.91
CA GLY A 16 14.43 2.31 -15.89
C GLY A 16 13.15 1.47 -15.79
N GLN A 17 13.05 0.40 -16.57
CA GLN A 17 11.92 -0.54 -16.52
C GLN A 17 11.83 -1.26 -15.18
N ALA A 18 12.96 -1.69 -14.61
CA ALA A 18 13.00 -2.30 -13.29
C ALA A 18 12.54 -1.35 -12.19
N LEU A 19 12.95 -0.08 -12.24
CA LEU A 19 12.50 0.95 -11.29
C LEU A 19 10.99 1.19 -11.41
N VAL A 20 10.48 1.34 -12.63
CA VAL A 20 9.04 1.52 -12.87
C VAL A 20 8.25 0.32 -12.35
N ALA A 21 8.72 -0.89 -12.62
CA ALA A 21 8.08 -2.11 -12.12
C ALA A 21 8.10 -2.18 -10.59
N ALA A 22 9.23 -1.84 -9.95
CA ALA A 22 9.34 -1.80 -8.50
C ALA A 22 8.38 -0.76 -7.89
N LEU A 23 8.38 0.47 -8.39
CA LEU A 23 7.48 1.53 -7.91
C LEU A 23 6.01 1.14 -8.09
N THR A 24 5.65 0.60 -9.25
CA THR A 24 4.28 0.15 -9.52
C THR A 24 3.89 -0.99 -8.59
N GLY A 25 4.76 -1.99 -8.43
CA GLY A 25 4.53 -3.11 -7.51
C GLY A 25 4.35 -2.65 -6.07
N THR A 26 5.21 -1.75 -5.59
CA THR A 26 5.08 -1.15 -4.25
C THR A 26 3.79 -0.37 -4.10
N ALA A 27 3.40 0.44 -5.10
CA ALA A 27 2.14 1.19 -5.06
C ALA A 27 0.92 0.26 -4.99
N VAL A 28 0.91 -0.82 -5.76
CA VAL A 28 -0.16 -1.83 -5.73
C VAL A 28 -0.21 -2.52 -4.37
N LEU A 29 0.93 -2.94 -3.82
CA LEU A 29 0.98 -3.56 -2.50
C LEU A 29 0.47 -2.61 -1.41
N LEU A 30 0.89 -1.34 -1.44
CA LEU A 30 0.39 -0.32 -0.50
C LEU A 30 -1.12 -0.11 -0.65
N ALA A 31 -1.64 -0.06 -1.87
CA ALA A 31 -3.07 0.07 -2.11
C ALA A 31 -3.85 -1.12 -1.51
N LEU A 32 -3.34 -2.35 -1.68
CA LEU A 32 -3.95 -3.54 -1.08
C LEU A 32 -3.92 -3.51 0.46
N VAL A 33 -2.83 -3.03 1.06
CA VAL A 33 -2.75 -2.86 2.52
C VAL A 33 -3.75 -1.81 3.02
N VAL A 34 -3.89 -0.69 2.31
CA VAL A 34 -4.89 0.34 2.65
C VAL A 34 -6.30 -0.19 2.50
N LEU A 35 -6.61 -0.92 1.42
CA LEU A 35 -7.92 -1.54 1.25
C LEU A 35 -8.21 -2.56 2.35
N TYR A 36 -7.23 -3.37 2.74
CA TYR A 36 -7.36 -4.26 3.89
C TYR A 36 -7.67 -3.47 5.17
N ALA A 37 -6.90 -2.42 5.47
CA ALA A 37 -7.09 -1.58 6.65
C ALA A 37 -8.48 -0.95 6.73
N VAL A 38 -9.04 -0.50 5.60
CA VAL A 38 -10.32 0.21 5.54
C VAL A 38 -11.53 -0.73 5.54
N PHE A 39 -11.42 -1.90 4.89
CA PHE A 39 -12.59 -2.76 4.64
C PHE A 39 -12.57 -4.09 5.40
N LEU A 40 -11.40 -4.59 5.78
CA LEU A 40 -11.24 -5.97 6.30
C LEU A 40 -10.57 -6.05 7.67
N ASP A 41 -9.90 -5.00 8.14
CA ASP A 41 -9.21 -5.05 9.43
C ASP A 41 -10.19 -5.17 10.60
N GLN A 42 -9.88 -6.08 11.51
CA GLN A 42 -10.62 -6.33 12.76
C GLN A 42 -9.71 -6.06 13.98
N GLY A 43 -8.84 -5.05 13.88
CA GLY A 43 -7.81 -4.73 14.86
C GLY A 43 -6.50 -5.50 14.69
N THR A 44 -6.32 -6.24 13.59
CA THR A 44 -5.12 -7.05 13.36
C THR A 44 -3.90 -6.16 13.18
N LEU A 45 -4.00 -5.09 12.39
CA LEU A 45 -2.87 -4.20 12.08
C LEU A 45 -2.28 -3.50 13.31
N LEU A 46 -3.12 -3.12 14.27
CA LEU A 46 -2.69 -2.43 15.49
C LEU A 46 -2.38 -3.40 16.65
N SER A 47 -2.73 -4.68 16.53
CA SER A 47 -2.50 -5.68 17.58
C SER A 47 -1.04 -5.83 18.05
N PRO A 48 0.00 -5.68 17.21
CA PRO A 48 1.38 -5.81 17.68
C PRO A 48 1.80 -4.71 18.66
N VAL A 49 1.13 -3.55 18.63
CA VAL A 49 1.44 -2.39 19.48
C VAL A 49 0.43 -2.22 20.61
N MET A 50 -0.85 -2.53 20.36
CA MET A 50 -1.95 -2.28 21.30
C MET A 50 -2.55 -3.56 21.92
N GLY A 51 -2.06 -4.74 21.52
CA GLY A 51 -2.57 -6.02 22.01
C GLY A 51 -4.05 -6.23 21.70
N LYS A 52 -4.78 -6.87 22.63
CA LYS A 52 -6.20 -7.20 22.46
C LYS A 52 -7.12 -5.97 22.32
N VAL A 53 -6.71 -4.82 22.85
CA VAL A 53 -7.51 -3.58 22.78
C VAL A 53 -7.73 -3.16 21.32
N ALA A 54 -6.78 -3.46 20.43
CA ALA A 54 -6.91 -3.18 19.00
C ALA A 54 -8.18 -3.79 18.39
N GLY A 55 -8.53 -5.03 18.76
CA GLY A 55 -9.74 -5.69 18.26
C GLY A 55 -11.01 -5.28 19.00
N THR A 56 -10.93 -5.00 20.30
CA THR A 56 -12.11 -4.58 21.09
C THR A 56 -12.61 -3.20 20.69
N VAL A 57 -11.69 -2.24 20.48
CA VAL A 57 -12.06 -0.86 20.11
C VAL A 57 -12.11 -0.69 18.59
N ASN A 58 -11.34 -1.48 17.85
CA ASN A 58 -11.32 -1.48 16.40
C ASN A 58 -11.10 -0.08 15.79
N TYR A 59 -10.05 0.63 16.27
CA TYR A 59 -9.80 2.03 15.92
C TYR A 59 -9.79 2.34 14.41
N LEU A 60 -9.29 1.42 13.58
CA LEU A 60 -9.29 1.60 12.13
C LEU A 60 -10.70 1.55 11.54
N HIS A 61 -11.59 0.74 12.09
CA HIS A 61 -13.00 0.70 11.72
C HIS A 61 -13.67 2.06 12.00
N GLU A 62 -13.55 2.57 13.22
CA GLU A 62 -14.16 3.84 13.62
C GLU A 62 -13.61 5.02 12.79
N LEU A 63 -12.28 5.05 12.57
CA LEU A 63 -11.67 6.06 11.70
C LEU A 63 -12.19 5.98 10.25
N ALA A 64 -12.29 4.76 9.70
CA ALA A 64 -12.81 4.57 8.35
C ALA A 64 -14.30 4.93 8.25
N HIS A 65 -15.07 4.64 9.30
CA HIS A 65 -16.48 5.01 9.42
C HIS A 65 -16.65 6.53 9.45
N ASP A 66 -15.88 7.24 10.27
CA ASP A 66 -15.86 8.71 10.32
C ASP A 66 -15.42 9.34 9.00
N GLY A 67 -14.41 8.75 8.35
CA GLY A 67 -13.97 9.19 7.03
C GLY A 67 -15.07 9.09 5.97
N ARG A 68 -15.89 8.03 6.00
CA ARG A 68 -17.04 7.89 5.09
C ARG A 68 -18.09 8.97 5.34
N HIS A 69 -18.37 9.27 6.61
CA HIS A 69 -19.27 10.37 6.96
C HIS A 69 -18.75 11.71 6.46
N LEU A 70 -17.46 11.98 6.66
CA LEU A 70 -16.82 13.23 6.24
C LEU A 70 -16.79 13.40 4.71
N LEU A 71 -16.56 12.32 3.97
CA LEU A 71 -16.45 12.33 2.50
C LEU A 71 -17.80 12.10 1.80
N GLY A 72 -18.90 11.98 2.54
CA GLY A 72 -20.23 11.74 2.00
C GLY A 72 -20.38 10.37 1.32
N ALA A 73 -19.55 9.39 1.69
CA ALA A 73 -19.65 8.04 1.18
C ALA A 73 -20.79 7.28 1.91
N PRO A 74 -21.61 6.49 1.20
CA PRO A 74 -22.71 5.74 1.82
C PRO A 74 -22.17 4.72 2.85
N CYS A 75 -22.83 4.66 4.01
CA CYS A 75 -22.36 3.91 5.18
C CYS A 75 -23.38 2.92 5.78
N HIS A 76 -24.61 2.85 5.27
CA HIS A 76 -25.63 1.86 5.69
C HIS A 76 -26.59 1.51 4.55
#